data_AF-A0A7C5BBT5-F1
#
_entry.id   AF-A0A7C5BBT5-F1
#
_cell.length_a   1.000
_cell.length_b   1.000
_cell.length_c   1.000
_cell.angle_alpha   90.00
_cell.angle_beta   90.00
_cell.angle_gamma   90.00
#
_symmetry.space_group_name_H-M   'P 1'
#
loop_
_entity.id
_entity.type
_entity.pdbx_description
1 polymer ?
#
loop_
_entity_poly.entity_id
_entity_poly.type
_entity_poly.pdbx_seq_one_letter_code
_entity_poly.pdbx_strand_id
1 'polypeptide(L)' 'MKNLREGLRWLDQAFADLKTARDCLKDGNFYATAFFAQQAAEKALKGFFLRPRI' A
#
# COMPACT_ATOMS: atom_id res chain seq x y z
N MET A 1 3.23 20.92 6.77
CA MET A 1 2.85 19.71 7.56
C MET A 1 1.75 18.84 6.94
N LYS A 2 0.88 19.36 6.05
CA LYS A 2 -0.24 18.60 5.45
C LYS A 2 0.20 17.35 4.66
N ASN A 3 1.31 17.44 3.91
CA ASN A 3 1.79 16.35 3.05
C ASN A 3 2.38 15.17 3.84
N LEU A 4 2.93 15.41 5.04
CA LEU A 4 3.44 14.33 5.91
C LEU A 4 2.31 13.42 6.39
N ARG A 5 1.22 14.01 6.91
CA ARG A 5 0.06 13.24 7.37
C ARG A 5 -0.57 12.43 6.24
N GLU A 6 -0.69 13.05 5.06
CA GLU A 6 -1.22 12.37 3.89
C GLU A 6 -0.29 11.24 3.42
N GLY A 7 1.03 11.46 3.40
CA GLY A 7 2.01 10.44 3.07
C GLY A 7 1.96 9.23 4.00
N LEU A 8 1.82 9.46 5.32
CA LEU A 8 1.64 8.38 6.30
C LEU A 8 0.32 7.63 6.07
N ARG A 9 -0.78 8.33 5.77
CA ARG A 9 -2.07 7.70 5.44
C ARG A 9 -1.97 6.79 4.22
N TRP A 10 -1.22 7.17 3.20
CA TRP A 10 -0.96 6.31 2.03
C TRP A 10 -0.14 5.08 2.39
N LEU A 11 0.83 5.20 3.30
CA LEU A 11 1.60 4.05 3.79
C LEU A 11 0.72 3.07 4.58
N ASP A 12 -0.17 3.56 5.45
CA ASP A 12 -1.10 2.69 6.19
C ASP A 12 -1.98 1.87 5.24
N GLN A 13 -2.49 2.50 4.18
CA GLN A 13 -3.25 1.79 3.14
C GLN A 13 -2.39 0.79 2.36
N ALA A 14 -1.13 1.14 2.05
CA ALA A 14 -0.21 0.22 1.39
C ALA A 14 0.04 -1.04 2.21
N PHE A 15 0.18 -0.91 3.54
CA PHE A 15 0.31 -2.06 4.43
C PHE A 15 -0.97 -2.90 4.51
N ALA A 16 -2.15 -2.25 4.52
CA ALA A 16 -3.42 -2.96 4.48
C ALA A 16 -3.57 -3.77 3.18
N ASP A 17 -3.25 -3.18 2.02
CA ASP A 17 -3.29 -3.88 0.73
C ASP A 17 -2.30 -5.06 0.70
N LEU A 18 -1.09 -4.90 1.24
CA LEU A 18 -0.11 -5.98 1.31
C LEU A 18 -0.58 -7.13 2.20
N LYS A 19 -1.26 -6.83 3.32
CA LYS A 19 -1.88 -7.85 4.16
C LYS A 19 -2.96 -8.59 3.37
N THR A 20 -3.85 -7.87 2.69
CA THR A 20 -4.91 -8.46 1.86
C THR A 20 -4.34 -9.36 0.76
N ALA A 21 -3.28 -8.92 0.06
CA ALA A 21 -2.61 -9.74 -0.95
C ALA A 21 -2.09 -11.07 -0.37
N ARG A 22 -1.52 -11.04 0.85
CA ARG A 22 -1.04 -12.26 1.54
C ARG A 22 -2.18 -13.17 1.95
N ASP A 23 -3.30 -12.62 2.39
CA ASP A 23 -4.48 -13.41 2.77
C ASP A 23 -5.11 -14.04 1.51
N CYS A 24 -5.27 -13.28 0.41
CA CYS A 24 -5.71 -13.82 -0.89
C CYS A 24 -4.79 -14.93 -1.41
N LEU A 25 -3.48 -14.80 -1.21
CA LEU A 25 -2.51 -15.81 -1.65
C LEU A 25 -2.70 -17.13 -0.89
N LYS A 26 -2.93 -17.06 0.43
CA LYS A 26 -3.21 -18.24 1.26
C LYS A 26 -4.51 -18.93 0.84
N ASP A 27 -5.51 -18.16 0.43
CA ASP A 27 -6.82 -18.66 0.01
C ASP A 27 -6.85 -19.12 -1.46
N GLY A 28 -5.73 -19.03 -2.19
CA GLY A 28 -5.64 -19.42 -3.61
C GLY A 28 -6.26 -18.42 -4.59
N ASN A 29 -6.65 -17.22 -4.13
CA ASN A 29 -7.24 -16.16 -4.95
C ASN A 29 -6.17 -15.37 -5.70
N PHE A 30 -5.49 -16.01 -6.66
CA PHE A 30 -4.29 -15.47 -7.31
C PHE A 30 -4.51 -14.13 -8.04
N TYR A 31 -5.66 -13.93 -8.69
CA TYR A 31 -5.95 -12.66 -9.37
C TYR A 31 -6.06 -11.50 -8.36
N ALA A 32 -6.69 -11.74 -7.21
CA ALA A 32 -6.82 -10.76 -6.14
C ALA A 32 -5.47 -10.49 -5.47
N THR A 33 -4.64 -11.52 -5.29
CA THR A 33 -3.25 -11.36 -4.81
C THR A 33 -2.46 -10.39 -5.69
N ALA A 34 -2.50 -10.58 -7.02
CA ALA A 34 -1.79 -9.71 -7.96
C ALA A 34 -2.33 -8.27 -7.91
N PHE A 35 -3.66 -8.11 -7.85
CA PHE A 35 -4.29 -6.80 -7.74
C PHE A 35 -3.87 -6.05 -6.47
N PHE A 36 -4.00 -6.69 -5.29
CA PHE A 36 -3.64 -6.05 -4.03
C PHE A 36 -2.14 -5.83 -3.87
N ALA A 37 -1.28 -6.68 -4.46
CA ALA A 37 0.16 -6.45 -4.51
C ALA A 37 0.51 -5.19 -5.33
N GLN A 38 -0.12 -5.00 -6.50
CA GLN A 38 0.05 -3.77 -7.29
C GLN A 38 -0.42 -2.54 -6.51
N GLN A 39 -1.59 -2.61 -5.87
CA GLN A 39 -2.14 -1.52 -5.07
C GLN A 39 -1.22 -1.15 -3.89
N ALA A 40 -0.66 -2.14 -3.19
CA ALA A 40 0.30 -1.91 -2.12
C ALA A 40 1.53 -1.13 -2.62
N ALA A 41 2.11 -1.53 -3.76
CA ALA A 41 3.27 -0.87 -4.34
C ALA A 41 2.96 0.59 -4.77
N GLU A 42 1.83 0.81 -5.43
CA GLU A 42 1.40 2.14 -5.87
C GLU A 42 1.21 3.09 -4.68
N LYS A 43 0.51 2.64 -3.64
CA LYS A 43 0.25 3.45 -2.45
C LYS A 43 1.51 3.71 -1.64
N ALA A 44 2.43 2.74 -1.57
CA ALA A 44 3.71 2.93 -0.92
C ALA A 44 4.53 4.05 -1.59
N LEU A 45 4.57 4.08 -2.92
CA LEU A 45 5.25 5.13 -3.67
C LEU A 45 4.58 6.50 -3.50
N LYS A 46 3.24 6.57 -3.52
CA LYS A 46 2.50 7.81 -3.20
C LYS A 46 2.87 8.34 -1.81
N GLY A 47 2.89 7.44 -0.82
CA GLY A 47 3.27 7.78 0.55
C GLY A 47 4.70 8.31 0.66
N PHE A 48 5.64 7.66 -0.05
CA PHE A 48 7.04 8.08 -0.11
C PHE A 48 7.22 9.49 -0.69
N PHE A 49 6.55 9.81 -1.81
CA PHE A 49 6.70 11.12 -2.47
C PHE A 49 5.97 12.26 -1.77
N LEU A 50 4.88 11.98 -1.04
CA LEU A 50 4.16 13.01 -0.27
C LEU A 50 4.83 13.31 1.07
N ARG A 51 5.62 12.39 1.60
CA ARG A 51 6.39 12.65 2.81
C ARG A 51 7.50 13.68 2.52
N PRO A 52 7.63 14.76 3.33
CA PRO A 52 8.77 15.67 3.23
C PRO A 52 10.08 14.88 3.33
N ARG A 53 11.02 15.18 2.42
CA ARG A 53 12.40 14.68 2.52
C ARG A 53 13.13 15.52 3.56
N ILE A 54 13.75 14.85 4.53
CA ILE A 54 14.76 15.42 5.43
C ILE A 54 16.05 15.68 4.65
#